data_AF-X1P6S2-F1
#
_entry.id   AF-X1P6S2-F1
#
_cell.length_a   1.000
_cell.length_b   1.000
_cell.length_c   1.000
_cell.angle_alpha   90.00
_cell.angle_beta   90.00
_cell.angle_gamma   90.00
#
_symmetry.space_group_name_H-M   'P 1'
#
loop_
_entity.id
_entity.type
_entity.pdbx_description
1 polymer ?
#
loop_
_entity_poly.entity_id
_entity_poly.type
_entity_poly.pdbx_seq_one_letter_code
_entity_poly.pdbx_strand_id
1 'polypeptide(L)'
;WRDKLIDVAYTPYTRVDVRRMYKAGVLNREQVKRSYLDIGYDDEKAENMTKFAIAEGVSAEKDLTKADILDGYKRTLFTEAEAFLMLVDLGYDDIEAAFYVLREDDKKFKDHKKKLLALYEKQYKKNILDENGVIRVLSAADFAASEIEYHINDWSLEKKIPTATPGLGDLKTFLKEGTITKDEFISEMRGKKFKDG
;
A
#
# COMPACT_ATOMS: atom_id res chain seq x y z
N TRP A 1 56.95 25.53 -1.99
CA TRP A 1 56.86 24.49 -0.93
C TRP A 1 55.65 24.72 -0.02
N ARG A 2 55.22 25.97 0.23
CA ARG A 2 53.96 26.29 0.91
C ARG A 2 52.72 25.80 0.15
N ASP A 3 52.66 25.95 -1.17
CA ASP A 3 51.49 25.52 -1.96
C ASP A 3 51.28 24.00 -1.93
N LYS A 4 52.38 23.23 -2.01
CA LYS A 4 52.35 21.76 -1.85
C LYS A 4 51.90 21.29 -0.45
N LEU A 5 51.98 22.15 0.57
CA LEU A 5 51.48 21.87 1.92
C LEU A 5 50.00 22.24 2.07
N ILE A 6 49.49 23.18 1.27
CA ILE A 6 48.06 23.55 1.23
C ILE A 6 47.24 22.46 0.56
N ASP A 7 47.75 21.83 -0.51
CA ASP A 7 47.06 20.72 -1.19
C ASP A 7 46.86 19.48 -0.28
N VAL A 8 47.73 19.29 0.72
CA VAL A 8 47.61 18.22 1.73
C VAL A 8 46.59 18.58 2.83
N ALA A 9 46.14 19.83 2.92
CA ALA A 9 45.22 20.29 3.95
C ALA A 9 43.75 19.96 3.64
N TYR A 10 43.42 19.60 2.39
CA TYR A 10 42.06 19.23 2.01
C TYR A 10 41.81 17.74 2.23
N THR A 11 40.68 17.44 2.87
CA THR A 11 40.23 16.05 3.05
C THR A 11 39.74 15.50 1.71
N PRO A 12 40.32 14.39 1.20
CA PRO A 12 39.83 13.76 -0.02
C PRO A 12 38.43 13.17 0.19
N TYR A 13 37.68 13.01 -0.90
CA TYR A 13 36.38 12.32 -0.84
C TYR A 13 36.53 10.90 -0.29
N THR A 14 35.53 10.42 0.45
CA THR A 14 35.54 9.03 0.89
C THR A 14 35.25 8.10 -0.29
N ARG A 15 35.70 6.84 -0.20
CA ARG A 15 35.40 5.82 -1.22
C ARG A 15 33.89 5.64 -1.45
N VAL A 16 33.07 5.85 -0.42
CA VAL A 16 31.61 5.74 -0.50
C VAL A 16 31.04 6.92 -1.29
N ASP A 17 31.48 8.14 -0.97
CA ASP A 17 31.01 9.34 -1.66
C ASP A 17 31.42 9.34 -3.12
N VAL A 18 32.63 8.89 -3.45
CA VAL A 18 33.09 8.76 -4.84
C VAL A 18 32.14 7.88 -5.68
N ARG A 19 31.66 6.75 -5.13
CA ARG A 19 30.72 5.87 -5.84
C ARG A 19 29.33 6.49 -5.98
N ARG A 20 28.82 7.10 -4.91
CA ARG A 20 27.53 7.82 -4.92
C ARG A 20 27.54 8.98 -5.91
N MET A 21 28.62 9.76 -5.94
CA MET A 21 28.79 10.89 -6.85
C MET A 21 28.93 10.43 -8.31
N TYR A 22 29.56 9.28 -8.59
CA TYR A 22 29.53 8.68 -9.92
C TYR A 22 28.11 8.23 -10.33
N LYS A 23 27.40 7.49 -9.46
CA LYS A 23 26.00 7.07 -9.69
C LYS A 23 25.08 8.28 -9.95
N ALA A 24 25.31 9.39 -9.26
CA ALA A 24 24.56 10.64 -9.42
C ALA A 24 25.00 11.49 -10.64
N GLY A 25 26.00 11.05 -11.41
CA GLY A 25 26.52 11.79 -12.57
C GLY A 25 27.35 13.04 -12.23
N VAL A 26 27.70 13.22 -10.95
CA VAL A 26 28.51 14.36 -10.46
C VAL A 26 29.99 14.18 -10.81
N LEU A 27 30.50 12.95 -10.73
CA LEU A 27 31.85 12.61 -11.17
C LEU A 27 31.79 11.80 -12.46
N ASN A 28 32.66 12.13 -13.41
CA ASN A 28 32.96 11.25 -14.54
C ASN A 28 34.02 10.21 -14.15
N ARG A 29 34.31 9.27 -15.06
CA ARG A 29 35.26 8.18 -14.85
C ARG A 29 36.65 8.67 -14.42
N GLU A 30 37.15 9.71 -15.07
CA GLU A 30 38.48 10.28 -14.84
C GLU A 30 38.55 10.92 -13.44
N GLN A 31 37.49 11.61 -13.04
CA GLN A 31 37.35 12.21 -11.70
C GLN A 31 37.21 11.17 -10.60
N VAL A 32 36.55 10.04 -10.87
CA VAL A 32 36.50 8.89 -9.95
C VAL A 32 37.91 8.33 -9.73
N LYS A 33 38.68 8.10 -10.81
CA LYS A 33 40.07 7.63 -10.70
C LYS A 33 40.93 8.61 -9.93
N ARG A 34 40.82 9.91 -10.23
CA ARG A 34 41.53 10.97 -9.51
C ARG A 34 41.22 10.94 -8.01
N SER A 35 39.95 10.80 -7.65
CA SER A 35 39.54 10.76 -6.24
C SER A 35 40.16 9.57 -5.48
N TYR A 36 40.32 8.41 -6.13
CA TYR A 36 41.04 7.28 -5.51
C TYR A 36 42.55 7.54 -5.38
N LEU A 37 43.17 8.22 -6.34
CA LEU A 37 44.58 8.63 -6.21
C LEU A 37 44.76 9.63 -5.05
N ASP A 38 43.82 10.56 -4.86
CA ASP A 38 43.87 11.56 -3.79
C ASP A 38 43.68 10.93 -2.39
N ILE A 39 43.00 9.79 -2.29
CA ILE A 39 42.94 8.95 -1.08
C ILE A 39 44.29 8.25 -0.79
N GLY A 40 45.16 8.12 -1.79
CA GLY A 40 46.47 7.47 -1.68
C GLY A 40 46.55 6.07 -2.29
N TYR A 41 45.59 5.67 -3.13
CA TYR A 41 45.72 4.43 -3.92
C TYR A 41 46.81 4.58 -5.00
N ASP A 42 47.49 3.49 -5.31
CA ASP A 42 48.33 3.41 -6.51
C ASP A 42 47.46 3.37 -7.79
N ASP A 43 48.09 3.54 -8.97
CA ASP A 43 47.37 3.64 -10.24
C ASP A 43 46.55 2.38 -10.55
N GLU A 44 47.08 1.19 -10.27
CA GLU A 44 46.40 -0.09 -10.50
C GLU A 44 45.15 -0.20 -9.62
N LYS A 45 45.26 0.08 -8.32
CA LYS A 45 44.14 0.02 -7.39
C LYS A 45 43.11 1.11 -7.67
N ALA A 46 43.55 2.32 -8.01
CA ALA A 46 42.66 3.41 -8.41
C ALA A 46 41.86 3.01 -9.67
N GLU A 47 42.52 2.40 -10.65
CA GLU A 47 41.89 1.89 -11.87
C GLU A 47 40.87 0.78 -11.58
N ASN A 48 41.22 -0.18 -10.72
CA ASN A 48 40.32 -1.26 -10.31
C ASN A 48 39.10 -0.75 -9.53
N MET A 49 39.31 0.20 -8.61
CA MET A 49 38.24 0.86 -7.86
C MET A 49 37.33 1.70 -8.77
N THR A 50 37.88 2.34 -9.80
CA THR A 50 37.10 3.04 -10.83
C THR A 50 36.25 2.07 -11.63
N LYS A 51 36.80 0.96 -12.11
CA LYS A 51 36.03 -0.08 -12.81
C LYS A 51 34.89 -0.62 -11.96
N PHE A 52 35.14 -0.83 -10.67
CA PHE A 52 34.12 -1.26 -9.71
C PHE A 52 33.00 -0.23 -9.57
N ALA A 53 33.34 1.05 -9.35
CA ALA A 53 32.37 2.13 -9.25
C ALA A 53 31.51 2.28 -10.52
N ILE A 54 32.11 2.08 -11.70
CA ILE A 54 31.39 2.11 -12.98
C ILE A 54 30.46 0.92 -13.10
N ALA A 55 30.93 -0.30 -12.81
CA ALA A 55 30.10 -1.49 -12.87
C ALA A 55 28.89 -1.40 -11.91
N GLU A 56 29.11 -0.86 -10.70
CA GLU A 56 28.05 -0.58 -9.72
C GLU A 56 27.05 0.45 -10.25
N GLY A 57 27.53 1.55 -10.86
CA GLY A 57 26.69 2.58 -11.48
C GLY A 57 25.93 2.13 -12.73
N VAL A 58 26.50 1.19 -13.50
CA VAL A 58 25.87 0.59 -14.70
C VAL A 58 24.80 -0.43 -14.33
N SER A 59 24.83 -1.01 -13.12
CA SER A 59 23.77 -1.92 -12.63
C SER A 59 22.41 -1.22 -12.36
N ALA A 60 22.29 0.08 -12.66
CA ALA A 60 21.06 0.87 -12.53
C ALA A 60 19.92 0.47 -13.49
N GLU A 61 20.04 -0.64 -14.23
CA GLU A 61 18.91 -1.21 -14.96
C GLU A 61 18.05 -2.07 -14.02
N LYS A 62 17.17 -1.37 -13.29
CA LYS A 62 16.01 -1.85 -12.51
C LYS A 62 16.25 -2.12 -11.02
N ASP A 63 16.66 -1.08 -10.28
CA ASP A 63 16.39 -1.04 -8.85
C ASP A 63 14.86 -1.09 -8.65
N LEU A 64 14.36 -2.06 -7.86
CA LEU A 64 12.94 -2.15 -7.51
C LEU A 64 12.51 -0.83 -6.88
N THR A 65 11.35 -0.29 -7.26
CA THR A 65 10.84 0.91 -6.57
C THR A 65 10.33 0.51 -5.18
N LYS A 66 10.17 1.49 -4.27
CA LYS A 66 9.44 1.27 -3.01
C LYS A 66 8.08 0.59 -3.25
N ALA A 67 7.37 0.99 -4.31
CA ALA A 67 6.07 0.40 -4.63
C ALA A 67 6.19 -1.08 -5.02
N ASP A 68 7.20 -1.45 -5.79
CA ASP A 68 7.44 -2.84 -6.19
C ASP A 68 7.83 -3.72 -5.00
N ILE A 69 8.67 -3.22 -4.09
CA ILE A 69 9.06 -3.93 -2.86
C ILE A 69 7.84 -4.16 -1.97
N LEU A 70 7.05 -3.10 -1.74
CA LEU A 70 5.85 -3.21 -0.90
C LEU A 70 4.76 -4.07 -1.54
N ASP A 71 4.58 -4.06 -2.86
CA ASP A 71 3.68 -5.00 -3.56
C ASP A 71 4.19 -6.44 -3.46
N GLY A 72 5.49 -6.66 -3.64
CA GLY A 72 6.13 -7.97 -3.45
C GLY A 72 5.93 -8.50 -2.04
N TYR A 73 6.16 -7.67 -1.01
CA TYR A 73 5.85 -8.00 0.37
C TYR A 73 4.36 -8.28 0.58
N LYS A 74 3.48 -7.47 -0.02
CA LYS A 74 2.04 -7.66 0.06
C LYS A 74 1.61 -9.03 -0.48
N ARG A 75 2.29 -9.49 -1.52
CA ARG A 75 2.04 -10.75 -2.23
C ARG A 75 2.91 -11.90 -1.75
N THR A 76 3.53 -11.76 -0.57
CA THR A 76 4.38 -12.78 0.08
C THR A 76 5.55 -13.26 -0.78
N LEU A 77 6.02 -12.42 -1.70
CA LEU A 77 7.24 -12.67 -2.49
C LEU A 77 8.51 -12.38 -1.68
N PHE A 78 8.39 -11.48 -0.70
CA PHE A 78 9.44 -11.14 0.25
C PHE A 78 8.92 -11.33 1.67
N THR A 79 9.82 -11.69 2.58
CA THR A 79 9.61 -11.63 4.03
C THR A 79 9.69 -10.18 4.53
N GLU A 80 9.25 -9.96 5.77
CA GLU A 80 9.36 -8.65 6.45
C GLU A 80 10.82 -8.16 6.48
N ALA A 81 11.75 -9.04 6.86
CA ALA A 81 13.18 -8.73 6.93
C ALA A 81 13.78 -8.40 5.56
N GLU A 82 13.40 -9.12 4.50
CA GLU A 82 13.87 -8.84 3.14
C GLU A 82 13.32 -7.52 2.62
N ALA A 83 12.02 -7.26 2.80
CA ALA A 83 11.40 -6.01 2.39
C ALA A 83 12.01 -4.81 3.13
N PHE A 84 12.29 -4.97 4.43
CA PHE A 84 12.99 -3.97 5.24
C PHE A 84 14.38 -3.66 4.67
N LEU A 85 15.21 -4.68 4.45
CA LEU A 85 16.57 -4.49 3.93
C LEU A 85 16.57 -3.84 2.54
N MET A 86 15.65 -4.25 1.66
CA MET A 86 15.51 -3.64 0.33
C MET A 86 15.12 -2.16 0.40
N LEU A 87 14.30 -1.75 1.37
CA LEU A 87 13.96 -0.34 1.58
C LEU A 87 15.16 0.45 2.13
N VAL A 88 15.93 -0.14 3.04
CA VAL A 88 17.17 0.50 3.54
C VAL A 88 18.18 0.67 2.40
N ASP A 89 18.33 -0.33 1.52
CA ASP A 89 19.21 -0.26 0.35
C ASP A 89 18.75 0.81 -0.67
N LEU A 90 17.44 1.10 -0.74
CA LEU A 90 16.89 2.23 -1.50
C LEU A 90 17.15 3.60 -0.85
N GLY A 91 17.67 3.63 0.38
CA GLY A 91 18.03 4.86 1.11
C GLY A 91 16.98 5.35 2.11
N TYR A 92 15.98 4.55 2.46
CA TYR A 92 15.11 4.84 3.61
C TYR A 92 15.87 4.56 4.91
N ASP A 93 15.60 5.33 5.97
CA ASP A 93 16.14 4.99 7.28
C ASP A 93 15.39 3.81 7.92
N ASP A 94 15.98 3.22 8.96
CA ASP A 94 15.44 2.03 9.63
C ASP A 94 14.01 2.25 10.17
N ILE A 95 13.69 3.44 10.68
CA ILE A 95 12.37 3.73 11.24
C ILE A 95 11.35 3.83 10.09
N GLU A 96 11.70 4.53 9.01
CA GLU A 96 10.86 4.65 7.83
C GLU A 96 10.61 3.29 7.15
N ALA A 97 11.66 2.49 6.97
CA ALA A 97 11.57 1.16 6.38
C ALA A 97 10.65 0.24 7.21
N ALA A 98 10.86 0.18 8.54
CA ALA A 98 10.00 -0.59 9.44
C ALA A 98 8.54 -0.10 9.40
N PHE A 99 8.33 1.21 9.39
CA PHE A 99 6.98 1.79 9.29
C PHE A 99 6.26 1.38 8.01
N TYR A 100 6.94 1.41 6.85
CA TYR A 100 6.31 1.02 5.59
C TYR A 100 5.90 -0.45 5.57
N VAL A 101 6.74 -1.35 6.09
CA VAL A 101 6.43 -2.78 6.14
C VAL A 101 5.26 -3.05 7.09
N LEU A 102 5.31 -2.50 8.31
CA LEU A 102 4.22 -2.60 9.30
C LEU A 102 2.89 -2.08 8.75
N ARG A 103 2.93 -0.96 8.02
CA ARG A 103 1.74 -0.36 7.42
C ARG A 103 1.09 -1.28 6.38
N GLU A 104 1.87 -2.02 5.60
CA GLU A 104 1.30 -2.98 4.64
C GLU A 104 0.62 -4.17 5.33
N ASP A 105 1.09 -4.59 6.50
CA ASP A 105 0.41 -5.63 7.29
C ASP A 105 -0.89 -5.13 7.91
N ASP A 106 -0.90 -3.92 8.48
CA ASP A 106 -2.13 -3.28 8.96
C ASP A 106 -3.14 -3.12 7.81
N LYS A 107 -2.67 -2.77 6.61
CA LYS A 107 -3.53 -2.68 5.42
C LYS A 107 -4.09 -4.04 5.01
N LYS A 108 -3.29 -5.11 5.02
CA LYS A 108 -3.80 -6.48 4.75
C LYS A 108 -4.86 -6.88 5.76
N PHE A 109 -4.62 -6.59 7.04
CA PHE A 109 -5.56 -6.91 8.12
C PHE A 109 -6.88 -6.15 7.97
N LYS A 110 -6.82 -4.84 7.71
CA LYS A 110 -8.00 -4.00 7.44
C LYS A 110 -8.75 -4.44 6.19
N ASP A 111 -8.05 -4.74 5.10
CA ASP A 111 -8.64 -5.24 3.86
C ASP A 111 -9.37 -6.57 4.09
N HIS A 112 -8.81 -7.46 4.91
CA HIS A 112 -9.44 -8.73 5.26
C HIS A 112 -10.68 -8.53 6.13
N LYS A 113 -10.59 -7.73 7.20
CA LYS A 113 -11.74 -7.41 8.06
C LYS A 113 -12.89 -6.80 7.26
N LYS A 114 -12.60 -5.85 6.36
CA LYS A 114 -13.60 -5.24 5.47
C LYS A 114 -14.32 -6.28 4.60
N LYS A 115 -13.60 -7.27 4.06
CA LYS A 115 -14.20 -8.35 3.26
C LYS A 115 -15.11 -9.24 4.09
N LEU A 116 -14.72 -9.56 5.33
CA LEU A 116 -15.55 -10.34 6.26
C LEU A 116 -16.84 -9.58 6.62
N LEU A 117 -16.73 -8.30 6.95
CA LEU A 117 -17.90 -7.45 7.22
C LEU A 117 -18.88 -7.46 6.04
N ALA A 118 -18.40 -7.18 4.82
CA ALA A 118 -19.25 -7.17 3.62
C ALA A 118 -19.90 -8.55 3.34
N LEU A 119 -19.18 -9.64 3.60
CA LEU A 119 -19.70 -11.00 3.44
C LEU A 119 -20.84 -11.28 4.43
N TYR A 120 -20.62 -10.99 5.72
CA TYR A 120 -21.57 -11.31 6.77
C TYR A 120 -22.75 -10.34 6.83
N GLU A 121 -22.56 -9.07 6.46
CA GLU A 121 -23.64 -8.13 6.18
C GLU A 121 -24.63 -8.72 5.17
N LYS A 122 -24.11 -9.20 4.03
CA LYS A 122 -24.92 -9.79 2.97
C LYS A 122 -25.66 -11.03 3.45
N GLN A 123 -25.04 -11.88 4.26
CA GLN A 123 -25.68 -13.07 4.82
C GLN A 123 -26.77 -12.70 5.83
N TYR A 124 -26.52 -11.71 6.68
CA TYR A 124 -27.46 -11.23 7.68
C TYR A 124 -28.70 -10.57 7.05
N LYS A 125 -28.49 -9.69 6.06
CA LYS A 125 -29.57 -9.04 5.29
C LYS A 125 -30.43 -10.06 4.54
N LYS A 126 -29.85 -11.18 4.10
CA LYS A 126 -30.55 -12.30 3.44
C LYS A 126 -31.17 -13.32 4.38
N ASN A 127 -31.15 -13.09 5.71
CA ASN A 127 -31.62 -14.05 6.73
C ASN A 127 -30.89 -15.41 6.70
N ILE A 128 -29.69 -15.47 6.11
CA ILE A 128 -28.85 -16.68 6.16
C ILE A 128 -28.21 -16.82 7.54
N LEU A 129 -27.82 -15.68 8.13
CA LEU A 129 -27.37 -15.57 9.51
C LEU A 129 -28.35 -14.71 10.30
N ASP A 130 -28.59 -15.10 11.53
CA ASP A 130 -29.20 -14.27 12.56
C ASP A 130 -28.13 -13.49 13.33
N GLU A 131 -28.57 -12.65 14.26
CA GLU A 131 -27.69 -11.81 15.08
C GLU A 131 -26.62 -12.62 15.83
N ASN A 132 -27.03 -13.70 16.50
CA ASN A 132 -26.12 -14.61 17.20
C ASN A 132 -25.12 -15.28 16.25
N GLY A 133 -25.56 -15.62 15.05
CA GLY A 133 -24.70 -16.13 13.98
C GLY A 133 -23.62 -15.14 13.57
N VAL A 134 -23.99 -13.87 13.38
CA VAL A 134 -23.04 -12.77 13.07
C VAL A 134 -22.05 -12.58 14.22
N ILE A 135 -22.53 -12.50 15.47
CA ILE A 135 -21.68 -12.36 16.66
C ILE A 135 -20.64 -13.48 16.70
N ARG A 136 -21.07 -14.74 16.50
CA ARG A 136 -20.17 -15.89 16.54
C ARG A 136 -19.08 -15.84 15.48
N VAL A 137 -19.42 -15.55 14.22
CA VAL A 137 -18.45 -15.56 13.12
C VAL A 137 -17.48 -14.37 13.16
N LEU A 138 -17.95 -13.18 13.58
CA LEU A 138 -17.08 -12.01 13.72
C LEU A 138 -16.22 -12.09 14.99
N SER A 139 -16.73 -12.62 16.10
CA SER A 139 -15.91 -12.84 17.31
C SER A 139 -14.78 -13.83 17.04
N ALA A 140 -15.06 -14.91 16.29
CA ALA A 140 -14.04 -15.88 15.87
C ALA A 140 -13.00 -15.30 14.89
N ALA A 141 -13.28 -14.12 14.30
CA ALA A 141 -12.36 -13.38 13.43
C ALA A 141 -11.73 -12.16 14.16
N ASP A 142 -11.70 -12.17 15.49
CA ASP A 142 -11.09 -11.14 16.35
C ASP A 142 -11.64 -9.72 16.13
N PHE A 143 -12.94 -9.60 15.86
CA PHE A 143 -13.65 -8.33 15.96
C PHE A 143 -13.99 -8.03 17.42
N ALA A 144 -13.86 -6.78 17.82
CA ALA A 144 -14.23 -6.36 19.16
C ALA A 144 -15.76 -6.40 19.32
N ALA A 145 -16.26 -6.73 20.52
CA ALA A 145 -17.71 -6.82 20.76
C ALA A 145 -18.46 -5.52 20.41
N SER A 146 -17.88 -4.36 20.71
CA SER A 146 -18.44 -3.05 20.36
C SER A 146 -18.47 -2.78 18.85
N GLU A 147 -17.48 -3.27 18.10
CA GLU A 147 -17.43 -3.18 16.63
C GLU A 147 -18.52 -4.06 16.00
N ILE A 148 -18.70 -5.27 16.54
CA ILE A 148 -19.76 -6.19 16.11
C ILE A 148 -21.14 -5.58 16.37
N GLU A 149 -21.37 -5.05 17.58
CA GLU A 149 -22.64 -4.42 17.96
C GLU A 149 -22.96 -3.21 17.06
N TYR A 150 -21.96 -2.37 16.77
CA TYR A 150 -22.10 -1.26 15.84
C TYR A 150 -22.60 -1.73 14.46
N HIS A 151 -21.96 -2.76 13.88
CA HIS A 151 -22.33 -3.27 12.56
C HIS A 151 -23.69 -3.96 12.53
N ILE A 152 -24.02 -4.76 13.55
CA ILE A 152 -25.33 -5.41 13.65
C ILE A 152 -26.44 -4.37 13.71
N ASN A 153 -26.27 -3.33 14.53
CA ASN A 153 -27.22 -2.23 14.64
C ASN A 153 -27.44 -1.56 13.28
N ASP A 154 -26.35 -1.16 12.62
CA ASP A 154 -26.38 -0.54 11.28
C ASP A 154 -27.08 -1.43 10.25
N TRP A 155 -26.66 -2.70 10.12
CA TRP A 155 -27.26 -3.63 9.15
C TRP A 155 -28.72 -3.94 9.46
N SER A 156 -29.12 -3.95 10.74
CA SER A 156 -30.51 -4.16 11.14
C SER A 156 -31.41 -2.99 10.70
N LEU A 157 -30.89 -1.75 10.74
CA LEU A 157 -31.57 -0.56 10.25
C LEU A 157 -31.72 -0.63 8.73
N GLU A 158 -30.62 -0.94 8.01
CA GLU A 158 -30.63 -1.09 6.56
C GLU A 158 -31.47 -2.27 6.06
N LYS A 159 -31.67 -3.29 6.89
CA LYS A 159 -32.57 -4.42 6.61
C LYS A 159 -34.05 -4.04 6.79
N LYS A 160 -34.35 -3.15 7.74
CA LYS A 160 -35.71 -2.60 7.97
C LYS A 160 -36.08 -1.55 6.94
N ILE A 161 -35.12 -0.77 6.46
CA ILE A 161 -35.28 0.15 5.34
C ILE A 161 -35.28 -0.69 4.05
N PRO A 162 -36.37 -0.74 3.26
CA PRO A 162 -36.37 -1.50 2.02
C PRO A 162 -35.31 -0.95 1.07
N THR A 163 -34.16 -1.62 0.98
CA THR A 163 -33.04 -1.22 0.11
C THR A 163 -33.26 -1.62 -1.36
N ALA A 164 -34.35 -2.32 -1.66
CA ALA A 164 -34.81 -2.55 -3.03
C ALA A 164 -35.79 -1.44 -3.42
N THR A 165 -35.53 -0.75 -4.53
CA THR A 165 -36.61 -0.01 -5.21
C THR A 165 -37.70 -1.05 -5.53
N PRO A 166 -38.89 -0.99 -4.91
CA PRO A 166 -39.83 -2.10 -4.93
C PRO A 166 -40.11 -2.56 -6.37
N GLY A 167 -40.11 -3.87 -6.63
CA GLY A 167 -40.46 -4.38 -7.96
C GLY A 167 -41.90 -4.01 -8.32
N LEU A 168 -42.29 -4.13 -9.60
CA LEU A 168 -43.69 -3.90 -9.99
C LEU A 168 -44.67 -4.80 -9.21
N GLY A 169 -44.24 -6.01 -8.87
CA GLY A 169 -44.99 -6.93 -8.00
C GLY A 169 -45.20 -6.35 -6.60
N ASP A 170 -44.13 -5.87 -5.98
CA ASP A 170 -44.15 -5.30 -4.63
C ASP A 170 -44.97 -4.01 -4.56
N LEU A 171 -44.83 -3.11 -5.55
CA LEU A 171 -45.62 -1.89 -5.64
C LEU A 171 -47.13 -2.19 -5.77
N LYS A 172 -47.50 -3.24 -6.51
CA LYS A 172 -48.91 -3.67 -6.61
C LYS A 172 -49.42 -4.23 -5.28
N THR A 173 -48.59 -4.99 -4.57
CA THR A 173 -48.91 -5.50 -3.23
C THR A 173 -49.11 -4.35 -2.25
N PHE A 174 -48.20 -3.38 -2.22
CA PHE A 174 -48.30 -2.21 -1.34
C PHE A 174 -49.52 -1.34 -1.63
N LEU A 175 -49.90 -1.17 -2.89
CA LEU A 175 -51.13 -0.48 -3.28
C LEU A 175 -52.38 -1.24 -2.83
N LYS A 176 -52.36 -2.58 -2.91
CA LYS A 176 -53.46 -3.45 -2.47
C LYS A 176 -53.60 -3.47 -0.95
N GLU A 177 -52.48 -3.42 -0.23
CA GLU A 177 -52.42 -3.38 1.24
C GLU A 177 -52.63 -1.98 1.81
N GLY A 178 -52.67 -0.94 0.97
CA GLY A 178 -52.88 0.45 1.38
C GLY A 178 -51.66 1.10 2.03
N THR A 179 -50.48 0.48 1.94
CA THR A 179 -49.21 1.02 2.45
C THR A 179 -48.71 2.20 1.62
N ILE A 180 -49.13 2.28 0.34
CA ILE A 180 -48.90 3.43 -0.55
C ILE A 180 -50.20 3.84 -1.24
N THR A 181 -50.30 5.11 -1.60
CA THR A 181 -51.40 5.67 -2.38
C THR A 181 -51.23 5.39 -3.87
N LYS A 182 -52.32 5.55 -4.63
CA LYS A 182 -52.30 5.43 -6.10
C LYS A 182 -51.34 6.44 -6.75
N ASP A 183 -51.21 7.63 -6.19
CA ASP A 183 -50.34 8.68 -6.72
C ASP A 183 -48.85 8.37 -6.44
N GLU A 184 -48.53 7.85 -5.26
CA GLU A 184 -47.18 7.34 -4.93
C GLU A 184 -46.80 6.16 -5.84
N PHE A 185 -47.72 5.23 -6.09
CA PHE A 185 -47.51 4.13 -7.05
C PHE A 185 -47.19 4.64 -8.47
N ILE A 186 -47.92 5.64 -8.97
CA ILE A 186 -47.70 6.22 -10.30
C ILE A 186 -46.36 6.96 -10.36
N SER A 187 -45.98 7.68 -9.29
CA SER A 187 -44.72 8.39 -9.18
C SER A 187 -43.52 7.44 -9.26
N GLU A 188 -43.54 6.37 -8.47
CA GLU A 188 -42.51 5.32 -8.47
C GLU A 188 -42.41 4.60 -9.82
N MET A 189 -43.56 4.31 -10.46
CA MET A 189 -43.64 3.69 -11.78
C MET A 189 -43.08 4.58 -12.91
N ARG A 190 -43.23 5.90 -12.79
CA ARG A 190 -42.61 6.87 -13.71
C ARG A 190 -41.10 6.92 -13.49
N GLY A 191 -40.66 7.04 -12.25
CA GLY A 191 -39.23 7.08 -11.89
C GLY A 191 -38.45 5.87 -12.42
N LYS A 192 -39.06 4.67 -12.43
CA LYS A 192 -38.47 3.47 -13.04
C LYS A 192 -38.35 3.55 -14.57
N LYS A 193 -39.38 4.02 -15.28
CA LYS A 193 -39.35 4.15 -16.75
C LYS A 193 -38.29 5.12 -17.28
N PHE A 194 -37.87 6.10 -16.48
CA PHE A 194 -36.83 7.07 -16.87
C PHE A 194 -35.40 6.61 -16.55
N LYS A 195 -35.21 5.51 -15.80
CA LYS A 195 -33.88 4.94 -15.51
C LYS A 195 -33.44 3.87 -16.51
N ASP A 196 -34.38 3.30 -17.27
CA ASP A 196 -34.13 2.25 -18.28
C ASP A 196 -34.11 2.78 -19.73
N GLY A 197 -33.85 4.08 -19.92
CA GLY A 197 -33.79 4.78 -21.21
C GLY A 197 -32.44 5.41 -21.51
#